data_AF-A0A0C9Z7R5-F1
#
_entry.id   AF-A0A0C9Z7R5-F1
#
_cell.length_a   1.000
_cell.length_b   1.000
_cell.length_c   1.000
_cell.angle_alpha   90.00
_cell.angle_beta   90.00
_cell.angle_gamma   90.00
#
_symmetry.space_group_name_H-M   'P 1'
#
loop_
_entity.id
_entity.type
_entity.pdbx_description
1 polymer ?
#
loop_
_entity_poly.entity_id
_entity_poly.type
_entity_poly.pdbx_seq_one_letter_code
_entity_poly.pdbx_strand_id
1 'polypeptide(L)'
;MKIITEEQLAGHNNATYRGATEGFLGSAAFALPASFILNRRWAYYRSLPLSLKALGVVIIVAPCVSIQAERRGLEFDREVNWTGAGRMELDRVASEADARWSGLSVKDKVADWATRHKYGIICGSWALSLAVAGAIISRDKYQSMPQKVVQARVWAQGLTIGVLLVAGALTHSQREQALAARKAPVDHSWQTLLDEQEKERQLQKEAQLDVLPSPTGAPSS
;
A
#
# COMPACT_ATOMS: atom_id res chain seq x y z
N MET A 1 -21.09 16.84 0.75
CA MET A 1 -19.81 16.48 1.38
C MET A 1 -20.07 16.19 2.84
N LYS A 2 -19.70 15.01 3.35
CA LYS A 2 -19.77 14.71 4.78
C LYS A 2 -18.63 15.49 5.43
N ILE A 3 -18.95 16.44 6.31
CA ILE A 3 -17.92 17.21 7.03
C ILE A 3 -17.28 16.23 8.01
N ILE A 4 -15.97 16.05 7.91
CA ILE A 4 -15.22 15.19 8.84
C ILE A 4 -15.32 15.82 10.22
N THR A 5 -15.72 15.04 11.22
CA THR A 5 -15.77 15.54 12.59
C THR A 5 -14.35 15.63 13.17
N GLU A 6 -14.10 16.60 14.04
CA GLU A 6 -12.80 16.76 14.72
C GLU A 6 -12.39 15.46 15.45
N GLU A 7 -13.36 14.72 15.99
CA GLU A 7 -13.12 13.42 16.63
C GLU A 7 -12.63 12.34 15.65
N GLN A 8 -13.16 12.29 14.44
CA GLN A 8 -12.71 11.35 13.40
C GLN A 8 -11.29 11.70 12.93
N LEU A 9 -10.98 12.99 12.81
CA LEU A 9 -9.64 13.46 12.47
C LEU A 9 -8.63 13.08 13.57
N ALA A 10 -8.98 13.30 14.85
CA ALA A 10 -8.14 12.95 15.99
C ALA A 10 -7.92 11.42 16.08
N GLY A 11 -8.96 10.62 15.83
CA GLY A 11 -8.87 9.17 15.79
C GLY A 11 -7.94 8.66 14.67
N HIS A 12 -8.07 9.21 13.46
CA HIS A 12 -7.22 8.87 12.32
C HIS A 12 -5.76 9.26 12.58
N ASN A 13 -5.53 10.45 13.15
CA ASN A 13 -4.19 10.90 13.53
C ASN A 13 -3.56 9.98 14.58
N ASN A 14 -4.31 9.58 15.62
CA ASN A 14 -3.82 8.66 16.63
C ASN A 14 -3.46 7.29 16.03
N ALA A 15 -4.30 6.74 15.14
CA ALA A 15 -4.02 5.49 14.45
C ALA A 15 -2.75 5.57 13.57
N THR A 16 -2.58 6.69 12.86
CA THR A 16 -1.40 6.98 12.03
C THR A 16 -0.14 7.08 12.89
N TYR A 17 -0.18 7.81 14.00
CA TYR A 17 0.96 7.92 14.93
C TYR A 17 1.31 6.57 15.58
N ARG A 18 0.30 5.77 15.93
CA ARG A 18 0.53 4.40 16.41
C ARG A 18 1.22 3.54 15.35
N GLY A 19 0.77 3.63 14.10
CA GLY A 19 1.44 2.96 12.98
C GLY A 19 2.89 3.43 12.79
N ALA A 20 3.13 4.74 12.82
CA ALA A 20 4.47 5.31 12.67
C ALA A 20 5.43 4.86 13.79
N THR A 21 4.97 4.85 15.04
CA THR A 21 5.78 4.44 16.19
C THR A 21 6.10 2.95 16.15
N GLU A 22 5.13 2.10 15.83
CA GLU A 22 5.39 0.66 15.63
C GLU A 22 6.33 0.39 14.46
N GLY A 23 6.14 1.10 13.33
CA GLY A 23 7.03 1.00 12.17
C GLY A 23 8.45 1.42 12.51
N PHE A 24 8.61 2.49 13.29
CA PHE A 24 9.92 2.96 13.75
C PHE A 24 10.59 1.95 14.67
N LEU A 25 9.89 1.52 15.73
CA LEU A 25 10.45 0.59 16.72
C LEU A 25 10.77 -0.76 16.08
N GLY A 26 9.87 -1.30 15.26
CA GLY A 26 10.07 -2.58 14.58
C GLY A 26 11.25 -2.54 13.60
N SER A 27 11.35 -1.49 12.78
CA SER A 27 12.44 -1.36 11.82
C SER A 27 13.77 -1.00 12.48
N ALA A 28 13.78 -0.14 13.51
CA ALA A 28 14.99 0.22 14.25
C ALA A 28 15.56 -0.97 15.02
N ALA A 29 14.69 -1.81 15.63
CA ALA A 29 15.07 -3.04 16.31
C ALA A 29 15.74 -4.06 15.37
N PHE A 30 15.48 -3.98 14.05
CA PHE A 30 16.15 -4.80 13.06
C PHE A 30 17.41 -4.11 12.47
N ALA A 31 17.27 -2.86 12.03
CA ALA A 31 18.31 -2.14 11.28
C ALA A 31 19.54 -1.81 12.14
N LEU A 32 19.36 -1.45 13.41
CA LEU A 32 20.48 -1.11 14.30
C LEU A 32 21.34 -2.34 14.64
N PRO A 33 20.78 -3.49 15.09
CA PRO A 33 21.57 -4.70 15.27
C PRO A 33 22.21 -5.21 13.98
N ALA A 34 21.50 -5.13 12.84
CA ALA A 34 22.06 -5.51 11.55
C ALA A 34 23.30 -4.67 11.20
N SER A 35 23.22 -3.34 11.37
CA SER A 35 24.35 -2.43 11.19
C SER A 35 25.51 -2.75 12.13
N PHE A 36 25.21 -3.06 13.39
CA PHE A 36 26.23 -3.45 14.38
C PHE A 36 26.95 -4.76 14.00
N ILE A 37 26.21 -5.78 13.58
CA ILE A 37 26.77 -7.07 13.14
C ILE A 37 27.64 -6.88 11.90
N LEU A 38 27.18 -6.08 10.92
CA LEU A 38 27.95 -5.76 9.72
C LEU A 38 29.25 -5.03 10.06
N ASN A 39 29.22 -4.10 11.01
CA ASN A 39 30.41 -3.39 11.48
C ASN A 39 31.43 -4.30 12.18
N ARG A 40 30.96 -5.39 12.81
CA ARG A 40 31.85 -6.38 13.46
C ARG A 40 32.42 -7.40 12.49
N ARG A 41 31.63 -7.91 11.54
CA ARG A 41 32.05 -9.02 10.66
C ARG A 41 32.70 -8.58 9.36
N TRP A 42 32.32 -7.44 8.79
CA TRP A 42 32.76 -7.05 7.44
C TRP A 42 33.74 -5.89 7.48
N ALA A 43 34.99 -6.17 7.09
CA ALA A 43 36.07 -5.18 7.09
C ALA A 43 35.73 -3.93 6.25
N TYR A 44 35.05 -4.13 5.12
CA TYR A 44 34.59 -3.04 4.26
C TYR A 44 33.55 -2.15 4.96
N TYR A 45 32.53 -2.74 5.60
CA TYR A 45 31.51 -1.96 6.31
C TYR A 45 32.12 -1.16 7.46
N ARG A 46 33.11 -1.73 8.16
CA ARG A 46 33.83 -1.04 9.22
C ARG A 46 34.54 0.22 8.73
N SER A 47 35.12 0.21 7.53
CA SER A 47 35.81 1.37 6.93
C SER A 47 34.87 2.45 6.37
N LEU A 48 33.55 2.24 6.34
CA LEU A 48 32.62 3.26 5.86
C LEU A 48 32.54 4.46 6.84
N PRO A 49 32.42 5.70 6.32
CA PRO A 49 32.08 6.87 7.11
C PRO A 49 30.78 6.71 7.89
N LEU A 50 30.68 7.37 9.03
CA LEU A 50 29.48 7.33 9.88
C LEU A 50 28.21 7.77 9.13
N SER A 51 28.33 8.76 8.25
CA SER A 51 27.22 9.25 7.42
C SER A 51 26.63 8.16 6.52
N LEU A 52 27.46 7.34 5.87
CA LEU A 52 26.98 6.24 5.03
C LEU A 52 26.36 5.11 5.85
N LYS A 53 26.87 4.86 7.07
CA LYS A 53 26.27 3.89 8.00
C LYS A 53 24.88 4.34 8.44
N ALA A 54 24.75 5.61 8.84
CA ALA A 54 23.48 6.21 9.23
C ALA A 54 22.47 6.21 8.06
N LEU A 55 22.93 6.56 6.86
CA LEU A 55 22.10 6.52 5.65
C LEU A 55 21.52 5.12 5.41
N GLY A 56 22.33 4.06 5.57
CA GLY A 56 21.88 2.68 5.42
C GLY A 56 20.76 2.31 6.39
N VAL A 57 20.82 2.80 7.64
CA VAL A 57 19.75 2.60 8.62
C VAL A 57 18.49 3.39 8.23
N VAL A 58 18.64 4.65 7.85
CA VAL A 58 17.53 5.53 7.47
C VAL A 58 16.76 5.01 6.25
N ILE A 59 17.47 4.48 5.24
CA ILE A 59 16.85 3.89 4.04
C ILE A 59 15.91 2.73 4.37
N ILE A 60 16.14 2.01 5.48
CA ILE A 60 15.25 0.93 5.93
C ILE A 60 14.15 1.47 6.83
N VAL A 61 14.50 2.31 7.81
CA VAL A 61 13.57 2.78 8.83
C VAL A 61 12.50 3.69 8.25
N ALA A 62 12.88 4.68 7.43
CA ALA A 62 11.94 5.69 6.96
C ALA A 62 10.79 5.11 6.10
N PRO A 63 11.02 4.22 5.11
CA PRO A 63 9.94 3.59 4.38
C PRO A 63 9.04 2.71 5.27
N CYS A 64 9.63 1.96 6.21
CA CYS A 64 8.86 1.11 7.13
C CYS A 64 7.92 1.93 8.03
N VAL A 65 8.37 3.09 8.52
CA VAL A 65 7.55 4.04 9.27
C VAL A 65 6.36 4.50 8.44
N SER A 66 6.61 4.99 7.22
CA SER A 66 5.55 5.49 6.34
C SER A 66 4.52 4.43 5.99
N ILE A 67 4.98 3.22 5.62
CA ILE A 67 4.09 2.10 5.26
C ILE A 67 3.22 1.70 6.45
N GLN A 68 3.77 1.61 7.67
CA GLN A 68 2.99 1.25 8.85
C GLN A 68 2.02 2.34 9.27
N ALA A 69 2.41 3.61 9.15
CA ALA A 69 1.54 4.74 9.42
C ALA A 69 0.32 4.71 8.49
N GLU A 70 0.54 4.56 7.19
CA GLU A 70 -0.51 4.48 6.18
C GLU A 70 -1.41 3.25 6.40
N ARG A 71 -0.81 2.08 6.68
CA ARG A 71 -1.57 0.85 6.92
C ARG A 71 -2.56 1.00 8.08
N ARG A 72 -2.15 1.67 9.16
CA ARG A 72 -2.99 1.90 10.34
C ARG A 72 -4.01 3.01 10.16
N GLY A 73 -3.69 4.04 9.36
CA GLY A 73 -4.67 5.03 8.92
C GLY A 73 -5.79 4.39 8.11
N LEU A 74 -5.43 3.53 7.14
CA LEU A 74 -6.39 2.79 6.32
C LEU A 74 -7.23 1.79 7.13
N GLU A 75 -6.63 1.13 8.13
CA GLU A 75 -7.33 0.23 9.05
C GLU A 75 -8.39 0.99 9.87
N PHE A 76 -8.04 2.16 10.42
CA PHE A 76 -9.00 3.03 11.12
C PHE A 76 -10.13 3.52 10.19
N ASP A 77 -9.80 3.96 8.98
CA ASP A 77 -10.81 4.40 8.01
C ASP A 77 -11.77 3.27 7.65
N ARG A 78 -11.25 2.04 7.51
CA ARG A 78 -12.05 0.84 7.26
C ARG A 78 -12.97 0.51 8.44
N GLU A 79 -12.49 0.62 9.67
CA GLU A 79 -13.30 0.33 10.86
C GLU A 79 -14.39 1.38 11.11
N VAL A 80 -14.08 2.66 10.88
CA VAL A 80 -14.97 3.78 11.22
C VAL A 80 -15.92 4.17 10.08
N ASN A 81 -15.46 4.12 8.83
CA ASN A 81 -16.26 4.57 7.69
C ASN A 81 -16.94 3.44 6.90
N TRP A 82 -16.50 2.18 7.04
CA TRP A 82 -17.08 1.05 6.29
C TRP A 82 -18.00 0.17 7.15
N THR A 83 -19.09 0.75 7.64
CA THR A 83 -20.19 0.05 8.32
C THR A 83 -21.44 -0.02 7.43
N GLY A 84 -22.13 -1.17 7.38
CA GLY A 84 -23.41 -1.37 6.65
C GLY A 84 -23.24 -1.74 5.17
N ALA A 85 -24.20 -1.31 4.34
CA ALA A 85 -24.29 -1.61 2.89
C ALA A 85 -22.98 -1.43 2.09
N GLY A 86 -22.16 -0.41 2.40
CA GLY A 86 -20.89 -0.18 1.69
C GLY A 86 -19.85 -1.29 1.88
N ARG A 87 -19.87 -2.00 3.01
CA ARG A 87 -18.99 -3.15 3.27
C ARG A 87 -19.50 -4.40 2.56
N MET A 88 -20.82 -4.61 2.52
CA MET A 88 -21.44 -5.71 1.78
C MET A 88 -21.15 -5.63 0.29
N GLU A 89 -21.25 -4.45 -0.33
CA GLU A 89 -20.94 -4.28 -1.74
C GLU A 89 -19.44 -4.47 -2.02
N LEU A 90 -18.54 -3.99 -1.15
CA LEU A 90 -17.11 -4.24 -1.27
C LEU A 90 -16.79 -5.75 -1.18
N ASP A 91 -17.40 -6.46 -0.24
CA ASP A 91 -17.22 -7.91 -0.09
C ASP A 91 -17.84 -8.66 -1.28
N ARG A 92 -18.98 -8.21 -1.83
CA ARG A 92 -19.57 -8.75 -3.07
C ARG A 92 -18.62 -8.58 -4.25
N VAL A 93 -18.14 -7.36 -4.49
CA VAL A 93 -17.19 -7.06 -5.58
C VAL A 93 -15.89 -7.84 -5.41
N ALA A 94 -15.38 -7.97 -4.18
CA ALA A 94 -14.20 -8.78 -3.87
C ALA A 94 -14.46 -10.27 -4.18
N SER A 95 -15.61 -10.81 -3.78
CA SER A 95 -16.00 -12.20 -4.05
C SER A 95 -16.14 -12.48 -5.55
N GLU A 96 -16.67 -11.53 -6.32
CA GLU A 96 -16.77 -11.63 -7.78
C GLU A 96 -15.40 -11.53 -8.44
N ALA A 97 -14.52 -10.66 -7.94
CA ALA A 97 -13.14 -10.58 -8.40
C ALA A 97 -12.38 -11.88 -8.10
N ASP A 98 -12.55 -12.48 -6.93
CA ASP A 98 -11.94 -13.75 -6.54
C ASP A 98 -12.49 -14.91 -7.36
N ALA A 99 -13.80 -14.98 -7.59
CA ALA A 99 -14.41 -15.97 -8.46
C ALA A 99 -13.86 -15.88 -9.89
N ARG A 100 -13.78 -14.66 -10.44
CA ARG A 100 -13.19 -14.39 -11.76
C ARG A 100 -11.72 -14.77 -11.80
N TRP A 101 -10.94 -14.39 -10.78
CA TRP A 101 -9.52 -14.71 -10.69
C TRP A 101 -9.29 -16.22 -10.55
N SER A 102 -10.15 -16.93 -9.83
CA SER A 102 -10.07 -18.39 -9.66
C SER A 102 -10.20 -19.13 -11.00
N GLY A 103 -11.05 -18.64 -11.90
CA GLY A 103 -11.26 -19.16 -13.25
C GLY A 103 -10.19 -18.78 -14.28
N LEU A 104 -9.25 -17.90 -13.95
CA LEU A 104 -8.15 -17.53 -14.86
C LEU A 104 -7.14 -18.66 -15.02
N SER A 105 -6.54 -18.75 -16.21
CA SER A 105 -5.39 -19.62 -16.46
C SER A 105 -4.17 -19.18 -15.62
N VAL A 106 -3.22 -20.08 -15.37
CA VAL A 106 -2.01 -19.75 -14.58
C VAL A 106 -1.24 -18.56 -15.18
N LYS A 107 -1.17 -18.48 -16.51
CA LYS A 107 -0.52 -17.37 -17.21
C LYS A 107 -1.24 -16.05 -16.93
N ASP A 108 -2.57 -16.05 -17.02
CA ASP A 108 -3.37 -14.85 -16.80
C ASP A 108 -3.37 -14.43 -15.33
N LYS A 109 -3.33 -15.39 -14.40
CA LYS A 109 -3.15 -15.12 -12.95
C LYS A 109 -1.83 -14.41 -12.66
N VAL A 110 -0.74 -14.85 -13.28
CA VAL A 110 0.58 -14.22 -13.12
C VAL A 110 0.59 -12.82 -13.74
N ALA A 111 0.00 -12.66 -14.94
CA ALA A 111 -0.11 -11.37 -15.60
C ALA A 111 -0.95 -10.37 -14.80
N ASP A 112 -2.10 -10.82 -14.27
CA ASP A 112 -2.96 -10.02 -13.39
C ASP A 112 -2.23 -9.63 -12.10
N TRP A 113 -1.58 -10.57 -11.43
CA TRP A 113 -0.79 -10.31 -10.22
C TRP A 113 0.33 -9.29 -10.48
N ALA A 114 1.06 -9.45 -11.59
CA ALA A 114 2.14 -8.54 -11.97
C ALA A 114 1.62 -7.14 -12.28
N THR A 115 0.43 -7.04 -12.88
CA THR A 115 -0.22 -5.76 -13.16
C THR A 115 -0.65 -5.07 -11.85
N ARG A 116 -1.18 -5.81 -10.87
CA ARG A 116 -1.54 -5.26 -9.56
C ARG A 116 -0.33 -4.78 -8.75
N HIS A 117 0.81 -5.46 -8.87
CA HIS A 117 2.04 -5.15 -8.11
C HIS A 117 3.11 -4.48 -8.97
N LYS A 118 2.72 -3.85 -10.09
CA LYS A 118 3.65 -3.30 -11.09
C LYS A 118 4.76 -2.44 -10.49
N TYR A 119 4.41 -1.51 -9.60
CA TYR A 119 5.38 -0.59 -8.99
C TYR A 119 6.35 -1.31 -8.05
N GLY A 120 5.85 -2.29 -7.27
CA GLY A 120 6.68 -3.14 -6.45
C GLY A 120 7.67 -3.97 -7.28
N ILE A 121 7.23 -4.51 -8.42
CA ILE A 121 8.08 -5.25 -9.34
C ILE A 121 9.15 -4.34 -9.97
N ILE A 122 8.79 -3.13 -10.41
CA ILE A 122 9.73 -2.16 -10.98
C ILE A 122 10.80 -1.78 -9.94
N CYS A 123 10.36 -1.37 -8.74
CA CYS A 123 11.28 -1.01 -7.66
C CYS A 123 12.15 -2.20 -7.23
N GLY A 124 11.56 -3.40 -7.12
CA GLY A 124 12.29 -4.62 -6.78
C GLY A 124 13.31 -5.01 -7.84
N SER A 125 12.94 -4.92 -9.12
CA SER A 125 13.84 -5.21 -10.25
C SER A 125 14.98 -4.19 -10.33
N TRP A 126 14.70 -2.92 -10.06
CA TRP A 126 15.72 -1.88 -9.94
C TRP A 126 16.69 -2.17 -8.79
N ALA A 127 16.19 -2.45 -7.59
CA ALA A 127 17.02 -2.78 -6.44
C ALA A 127 17.87 -4.04 -6.70
N LEU A 128 17.27 -5.06 -7.32
CA LEU A 128 17.95 -6.29 -7.71
C LEU A 128 19.06 -6.01 -8.74
N SER A 129 18.78 -5.20 -9.76
CA SER A 129 19.78 -4.85 -10.78
C SER A 129 20.95 -4.05 -10.20
N LEU A 130 20.70 -3.15 -9.24
CA LEU A 130 21.76 -2.48 -8.47
C LEU A 130 22.59 -3.46 -7.66
N ALA A 131 21.95 -4.42 -6.99
CA ALA A 131 22.64 -5.44 -6.20
C ALA A 131 23.53 -6.33 -7.09
N VAL A 132 23.01 -6.75 -8.24
CA VAL A 132 23.76 -7.54 -9.23
C VAL A 132 24.93 -6.72 -9.81
N ALA A 133 24.69 -5.48 -10.23
CA ALA A 133 25.75 -4.60 -10.72
C ALA A 133 26.84 -4.37 -9.66
N GLY A 134 26.45 -4.13 -8.41
CA GLY A 134 27.37 -4.01 -7.28
C GLY A 134 28.19 -5.27 -7.04
N ALA A 135 27.56 -6.46 -7.12
CA ALA A 135 28.25 -7.73 -7.00
C ALA A 135 29.29 -7.94 -8.12
N ILE A 136 28.93 -7.60 -9.36
CA ILE A 136 29.84 -7.67 -10.52
C ILE A 136 31.04 -6.72 -10.32
N ILE A 137 30.79 -5.44 -10.02
CA ILE A 137 31.85 -4.43 -9.81
C ILE A 137 32.75 -4.82 -8.63
N SER A 138 32.19 -5.40 -7.56
CA SER A 138 32.97 -5.82 -6.39
C SER A 138 33.92 -6.98 -6.69
N ARG A 139 33.52 -7.94 -7.54
CA ARG A 139 34.29 -9.13 -7.91
C ARG A 139 35.44 -8.86 -8.88
N ASP A 140 35.41 -7.75 -9.62
CA ASP A 140 36.48 -7.41 -10.55
C ASP A 140 37.78 -7.05 -9.80
N LYS A 141 38.81 -7.88 -9.94
CA LYS A 141 40.11 -7.70 -9.27
C LYS A 141 41.06 -6.78 -10.04
N TYR A 142 40.77 -6.47 -11.30
CA TYR A 142 41.65 -5.69 -12.16
C TYR A 142 41.43 -4.17 -12.06
N GLN A 143 40.45 -3.74 -11.27
CA GLN A 143 40.12 -2.33 -11.06
C GLN A 143 40.48 -1.82 -9.67
N SER A 144 41.07 -0.63 -9.63
CA SER A 144 41.30 0.11 -8.38
C SER A 144 39.99 0.61 -7.75
N MET A 145 39.99 0.85 -6.44
CA MET A 145 38.79 1.34 -5.73
C MET A 145 38.19 2.63 -6.32
N PRO A 146 38.98 3.65 -6.73
CA PRO A 146 38.42 4.83 -7.40
C PRO A 146 37.71 4.52 -8.71
N GLN A 147 38.25 3.60 -9.53
CA GLN A 147 37.65 3.19 -10.80
C GLN A 147 36.29 2.51 -10.58
N LYS A 148 36.19 1.62 -9.59
CA LYS A 148 34.93 0.97 -9.21
C LYS A 148 33.85 1.97 -8.82
N VAL A 149 34.22 3.04 -8.10
CA VAL A 149 33.27 4.10 -7.71
C VAL A 149 32.75 4.86 -8.93
N VAL A 150 33.62 5.18 -9.89
CA VAL A 150 33.20 5.85 -11.14
C VAL A 150 32.27 4.94 -11.93
N GLN A 151 32.60 3.64 -12.06
CA GLN A 151 31.71 2.69 -12.73
C GLN A 151 30.36 2.57 -12.03
N ALA A 152 30.34 2.44 -10.70
CA ALA A 152 29.10 2.36 -9.94
C ALA A 152 28.16 3.54 -10.22
N ARG A 153 28.71 4.76 -10.39
CA ARG A 153 27.92 5.95 -10.73
C ARG A 153 27.30 5.84 -12.13
N VAL A 154 28.05 5.39 -13.14
CA VAL A 154 27.53 5.21 -14.50
C VAL A 154 26.44 4.14 -14.54
N TRP A 155 26.64 3.03 -13.84
CA TRP A 155 25.61 2.00 -13.68
C TRP A 155 24.35 2.52 -13.00
N ALA A 156 24.49 3.27 -11.90
CA ALA A 156 23.34 3.85 -11.20
C ALA A 156 22.54 4.81 -12.10
N GLN A 157 23.23 5.65 -12.88
CA GLN A 157 22.59 6.55 -13.84
C GLN A 157 21.87 5.78 -14.94
N GLY A 158 22.52 4.81 -15.58
CA GLY A 158 21.92 3.98 -16.62
C GLY A 158 20.69 3.21 -16.13
N LEU A 159 20.76 2.63 -14.93
CA LEU A 159 19.64 1.92 -14.31
C LEU A 159 18.46 2.86 -14.01
N THR A 160 18.74 4.07 -13.54
CA THR A 160 17.68 5.06 -13.27
C THR A 160 16.97 5.47 -14.56
N ILE A 161 17.72 5.74 -15.63
CA ILE A 161 17.14 6.06 -16.95
C ILE A 161 16.30 4.90 -17.46
N GLY A 162 16.81 3.66 -17.37
CA GLY A 162 16.08 2.46 -17.76
C GLY A 162 14.75 2.31 -17.01
N VAL A 163 14.74 2.53 -15.70
CA VAL A 163 13.51 2.51 -14.90
C VAL A 163 12.53 3.60 -15.32
N LEU A 164 13.00 4.83 -15.57
CA LEU A 164 12.13 5.92 -16.02
C LEU A 164 11.49 5.60 -17.39
N LEU A 165 12.23 4.99 -18.31
CA LEU A 165 11.69 4.54 -19.59
C LEU A 165 10.61 3.47 -19.41
N VAL A 166 10.86 2.48 -18.56
CA VAL A 166 9.87 1.42 -18.24
C VAL A 166 8.63 2.02 -17.57
N ALA A 167 8.81 2.89 -16.58
CA ALA A 167 7.71 3.56 -15.91
C ALA A 167 6.90 4.45 -16.87
N GLY A 168 7.56 5.16 -17.77
CA GLY A 168 6.94 5.97 -18.81
C GLY A 168 6.10 5.14 -19.78
N ALA A 169 6.67 4.05 -20.31
CA ALA A 169 5.96 3.13 -21.19
C ALA A 169 4.71 2.53 -20.51
N LEU A 170 4.83 2.12 -19.24
CA LEU A 170 3.72 1.59 -18.46
C LEU A 170 2.65 2.64 -18.13
N THR A 171 3.05 3.90 -17.95
CA THR A 171 2.10 5.00 -17.72
C THR A 171 1.32 5.29 -19.00
N HIS A 172 1.97 5.20 -20.16
CA HIS A 172 1.33 5.36 -21.45
C HIS A 172 0.29 4.27 -21.73
N SER A 173 0.64 3.00 -21.50
CA SER A 173 -0.31 1.88 -21.68
C SER A 173 -1.51 1.97 -20.73
N GLN A 174 -1.30 2.43 -19.50
CA GLN A 174 -2.40 2.70 -18.56
C GLN A 174 -3.31 3.82 -19.04
N ARG A 175 -2.76 4.85 -19.67
CA ARG A 175 -3.56 5.95 -20.21
C ARG A 175 -4.49 5.45 -21.32
N GLU A 176 -4.02 4.55 -22.19
CA GLU A 176 -4.87 3.90 -23.19
C GLU A 176 -5.95 3.02 -22.57
N GLN A 177 -5.60 2.22 -21.56
CA GLN A 177 -6.57 1.41 -20.83
C GLN A 177 -7.62 2.27 -20.12
N ALA A 178 -7.21 3.38 -19.49
CA ALA A 178 -8.12 4.32 -18.84
C ALA A 178 -9.05 5.02 -19.86
N LEU A 179 -8.55 5.34 -21.05
CA LEU A 179 -9.37 5.87 -22.15
C LEU A 179 -10.36 4.83 -22.69
N ALA A 180 -9.98 3.56 -22.72
CA ALA A 180 -10.88 2.46 -23.08
C ALA A 180 -11.94 2.23 -22.00
N ALA A 181 -11.56 2.27 -20.71
CA ALA A 181 -12.48 2.14 -19.58
C ALA A 181 -13.50 3.30 -19.52
N ARG A 182 -13.11 4.51 -19.91
CA ARG A 182 -14.04 5.65 -20.07
C ARG A 182 -15.11 5.42 -21.14
N LYS A 183 -14.87 4.52 -22.10
CA LYS A 183 -15.82 4.14 -23.15
C LYS A 183 -16.68 2.93 -22.76
N ALA A 184 -16.42 2.31 -21.61
CA ALA A 184 -17.24 1.22 -21.09
C ALA A 184 -18.63 1.76 -20.68
N PRO A 185 -19.70 0.94 -20.77
CA PRO A 185 -21.04 1.36 -20.37
C PRO A 185 -21.09 1.86 -18.93
N VAL A 186 -21.93 2.86 -18.67
CA VAL A 186 -22.08 3.54 -17.38
C VAL A 186 -22.40 2.52 -16.30
N ASP A 187 -21.56 2.45 -15.26
CA ASP A 187 -21.77 1.58 -14.12
C ASP A 187 -22.91 2.12 -13.24
N HIS A 188 -23.95 1.31 -13.06
CA HIS A 188 -25.14 1.63 -12.25
C HIS A 188 -25.02 1.13 -10.81
N SER A 189 -23.83 0.71 -10.35
CA SER A 189 -23.57 0.31 -8.95
C SER A 189 -24.05 1.31 -7.90
N TRP A 190 -24.08 2.61 -8.22
CA TRP A 190 -24.67 3.65 -7.37
C TRP A 190 -26.17 3.50 -7.13
N GLN A 191 -26.94 2.98 -8.10
CA GLN A 191 -28.37 2.73 -7.94
C GLN A 191 -28.59 1.59 -6.95
N THR A 192 -27.82 0.51 -7.07
CA THR A 192 -27.85 -0.62 -6.13
C THR A 192 -27.55 -0.18 -4.69
N LEU A 193 -26.54 0.69 -4.51
CA LEU A 193 -26.20 1.23 -3.19
C LEU A 193 -27.30 2.09 -2.57
N LEU A 194 -28.05 2.85 -3.38
CA LEU A 194 -29.17 3.66 -2.91
C LEU A 194 -30.35 2.78 -2.49
N ASP A 195 -30.68 1.77 -3.30
CA ASP A 195 -31.75 0.81 -2.99
C ASP A 195 -31.48 0.03 -1.69
N GLU A 196 -30.23 -0.37 -1.46
CA GLU A 196 -29.82 -1.04 -0.22
C GLU A 196 -29.88 -0.10 1.00
N GLN A 197 -29.44 1.16 0.87
CA GLN A 197 -29.56 2.16 1.94
C GLN A 197 -31.02 2.45 2.29
N GLU A 198 -31.92 2.46 1.31
CA GLU A 198 -33.35 2.65 1.54
C GLU A 198 -33.95 1.48 2.31
N LYS A 199 -33.58 0.24 1.97
CA LYS A 199 -33.99 -0.97 2.71
C LYS A 199 -33.49 -0.94 4.16
N GLU A 200 -32.23 -0.61 4.40
CA GLU A 200 -31.69 -0.49 5.76
C GLU A 200 -32.46 0.58 6.59
N ARG A 201 -32.78 1.72 5.98
CA ARG A 201 -33.54 2.79 6.63
C ARG A 201 -34.99 2.37 6.94
N GLN A 202 -35.61 1.57 6.07
CA GLN A 202 -36.94 1.01 6.30
C GLN A 202 -36.93 0.01 7.46
N LEU A 203 -35.97 -0.92 7.48
CA LEU A 203 -35.81 -1.89 8.57
C LEU A 203 -35.52 -1.21 9.91
N GLN A 204 -34.72 -0.14 9.93
CA GLN A 204 -34.48 0.65 11.15
C GLN A 204 -35.75 1.35 11.64
N LYS A 205 -36.57 1.89 10.72
CA LYS A 205 -37.86 2.51 11.09
C LYS A 205 -38.84 1.48 11.63
N GLU A 206 -38.93 0.30 11.01
CA GLU A 206 -39.78 -0.80 11.48
C GLU A 206 -39.34 -1.29 12.87
N ALA A 207 -38.05 -1.51 13.08
CA ALA A 207 -37.50 -1.86 14.39
C ALA A 207 -37.71 -0.76 15.44
N GLN A 208 -37.70 0.52 15.05
CA GLN A 208 -37.96 1.65 15.95
C GLN A 208 -39.44 1.79 16.30
N LEU A 209 -40.35 1.40 15.40
CA LEU A 209 -41.79 1.34 15.63
C LEU A 209 -42.19 0.18 16.55
N ASP A 210 -41.49 -0.95 16.47
CA ASP A 210 -41.72 -2.14 17.31
C ASP A 210 -41.26 -1.95 18.77
N VAL A 211 -40.38 -0.98 19.04
CA VAL A 211 -39.84 -0.65 20.37
C VAL A 211 -40.69 0.39 21.13
N LEU A 212 -41.63 1.08 20.47
CA LEU A 212 -42.52 2.02 21.15
C LEU A 212 -43.61 1.24 21.93
N PRO A 213 -43.76 1.43 23.26
CA PRO A 213 -44.82 0.77 24.01
C PRO A 213 -46.17 1.21 23.45
N SER A 214 -47.02 0.23 23.14
CA SER A 214 -48.40 0.47 22.74
C SER A 214 -49.04 1.44 23.74
N PRO A 215 -49.73 2.52 23.31
CA PRO A 215 -50.42 3.40 24.23
C PRO A 215 -51.42 2.55 25.03
N THR A 216 -51.08 2.31 26.29
CA THR A 216 -51.89 1.52 27.21
C THR A 216 -53.16 2.31 27.50
N GLY A 217 -54.29 1.66 27.22
CA GLY A 217 -55.67 1.94 27.64
C GLY A 217 -56.00 3.35 28.13
N ALA A 218 -56.78 4.07 27.32
CA ALA A 218 -57.64 5.13 27.85
C ALA A 218 -58.63 4.51 28.87
N PRO A 219 -58.75 5.03 30.10
CA PRO A 219 -59.81 4.61 31.01
C PRO A 219 -61.14 5.21 30.53
N SER A 220 -62.03 4.35 30.02
CA SER A 220 -63.43 4.69 29.80
C SER A 220 -64.19 4.61 31.13
N SER A 221 -64.87 5.72 31.44
CA SER A 221 -65.80 5.96 32.55
C SER A 221 -66.83 4.87 32.81
#